data_AF-A0A0N1IMZ9-F1
#
_entry.id   AF-A0A0N1IMZ9-F1
#
_cell.length_a   1.000
_cell.length_b   1.000
_cell.length_c   1.000
_cell.angle_alpha   90.00
_cell.angle_beta   90.00
_cell.angle_gamma   90.00
#
_symmetry.space_group_name_H-M   'P 1'
#
loop_
_entity.id
_entity.type
_entity.pdbx_description
1 polymer ?
#
loop_
_entity_poly.entity_id
_entity_poly.type
_entity_poly.pdbx_seq_one_letter_code
_entity_poly.pdbx_strand_id
1 'polypeptide(L)'
;MLKSETGGIRSTSLLPPTVVDQIRLWQAERNRFSYTEGVVYNQFLSQADFALVREYARAQGVLTWQSERTRTVIVTRAGHECVRKYWKKHSKPS
;
A
#
# COMPACT_ATOMS: atom_id res chain seq x y z
N MET A 1 10.14 -3.85 54.28
CA MET A 1 8.97 -3.08 53.80
C MET A 1 9.16 -2.82 52.32
N LEU A 2 8.11 -3.02 51.53
CA LEU A 2 8.13 -3.35 50.09
C LEU A 2 8.54 -2.20 49.14
N LYS A 3 9.33 -2.59 48.12
CA LYS A 3 9.23 -2.31 46.65
C LYS A 3 9.33 -0.84 46.21
N SER A 4 10.02 -0.49 45.12
CA SER A 4 9.97 -1.14 43.80
C SER A 4 11.18 -0.76 42.94
N GLU A 5 11.90 -1.78 42.47
CA GLU A 5 12.56 -1.73 41.18
C GLU A 5 11.48 -1.67 40.10
N THR A 6 11.36 -0.55 39.41
CA THR A 6 10.66 -0.50 38.12
C THR A 6 11.57 0.22 37.14
N GLY A 7 12.20 -0.57 36.26
CA GLY A 7 12.91 -0.07 35.09
C GLY A 7 11.94 0.72 34.22
N GLY A 8 11.94 2.04 34.39
CA GLY A 8 11.27 2.98 33.51
C GLY A 8 12.30 3.58 32.57
N ILE A 9 12.11 3.34 31.27
CA ILE A 9 12.90 3.88 30.16
C ILE A 9 13.22 5.36 30.44
N ARG A 10 14.50 5.71 30.58
CA ARG A 10 14.96 7.10 30.71
C ARG A 10 14.66 7.85 29.41
N SER A 11 13.42 8.29 29.28
CA SER A 11 12.97 9.16 28.21
C SER A 11 13.51 10.57 28.49
N THR A 12 14.32 11.09 27.58
CA THR A 12 14.88 12.46 27.60
C THR A 12 13.81 13.54 27.36
N SER A 13 12.52 13.18 27.37
CA SER A 13 11.39 14.08 27.18
C SER A 13 11.10 14.86 28.46
N LEU A 14 10.88 16.17 28.34
CA LEU A 14 10.40 17.04 29.41
C LEU A 14 8.94 16.75 29.82
N LEU A 15 8.24 15.88 29.08
CA LEU A 15 6.84 15.52 29.30
C LEU A 15 6.69 14.13 29.92
N PRO A 16 5.69 13.92 30.80
CA PRO A 16 5.35 12.60 31.30
C PRO A 16 5.08 11.60 30.17
N PRO A 17 5.51 10.33 30.30
CA PRO A 17 5.40 9.33 29.24
C PRO A 17 3.97 9.09 28.78
N THR A 18 3.00 9.15 29.70
CA THR A 18 1.57 8.99 29.37
C THR A 18 1.06 10.09 28.45
N VAL A 19 1.49 11.34 28.63
CA VAL A 19 1.10 12.46 27.77
C VAL A 19 1.68 12.27 26.36
N VAL A 20 2.94 11.85 26.28
CA VAL A 20 3.59 11.53 24.99
C VAL A 20 2.84 10.41 24.27
N ASP A 21 2.47 9.36 24.98
CA ASP A 21 1.77 8.22 24.41
C ASP A 21 0.36 8.59 23.92
N GLN A 22 -0.40 9.38 24.68
CA GLN A 22 -1.72 9.84 24.24
C GLN A 22 -1.65 10.68 22.96
N ILE A 23 -0.65 11.56 22.82
CA ILE A 23 -0.44 12.33 21.59
C ILE A 23 -0.11 11.42 20.41
N ARG A 24 0.74 10.40 20.62
CA ARG A 24 1.10 9.43 19.57
C ARG A 24 -0.10 8.60 19.12
N LEU A 25 -0.92 8.14 20.07
CA LEU A 25 -2.15 7.41 19.77
C LEU A 25 -3.11 8.28 18.95
N TRP A 26 -3.35 9.52 19.40
CA TRP A 26 -4.18 10.48 18.67
C TRP A 26 -3.67 10.72 17.24
N GLN A 27 -2.36 10.90 17.09
CA GLN A 27 -1.73 11.08 15.78
C GLN A 27 -1.91 9.84 14.89
N ALA A 28 -1.75 8.63 15.44
CA ALA A 28 -1.95 7.38 14.72
C ALA A 28 -3.42 7.17 14.32
N GLU A 29 -4.38 7.49 15.19
CA GLU A 29 -5.81 7.45 14.91
C GLU A 29 -6.21 8.40 13.77
N ARG A 30 -5.54 9.56 13.69
CA ARG A 30 -5.74 10.50 12.60
C ARG A 30 -5.10 10.02 11.29
N ASN A 31 -3.92 9.40 11.37
CA ASN A 31 -3.13 8.97 10.21
C ASN A 31 -3.42 7.51 9.80
N ARG A 32 -4.68 7.07 9.87
CA ARG A 32 -5.06 5.68 9.52
C ARG A 32 -5.08 5.39 8.01
N PHE A 33 -5.16 6.43 7.18
CA PHE A 33 -5.27 6.27 5.74
C PHE A 33 -4.03 6.84 5.04
N SER A 34 -3.52 6.06 4.09
CA SER A 34 -2.56 6.55 3.11
C SER A 34 -3.28 6.70 1.78
N TYR A 35 -3.18 7.87 1.17
CA TYR A 35 -3.72 8.14 -0.15
C TYR A 35 -2.66 7.84 -1.19
N THR A 36 -2.97 6.96 -2.14
CA THR A 36 -2.09 6.66 -3.27
C THR A 36 -2.85 6.92 -4.56
N GLU A 37 -2.32 7.79 -5.40
CA GLU A 37 -2.90 8.06 -6.70
C GLU A 37 -2.55 6.94 -7.69
N GLY A 38 -3.55 6.44 -8.42
CA GLY A 38 -3.35 5.30 -9.30
C GLY A 38 -4.42 5.15 -10.37
N VAL A 39 -4.18 4.20 -11.28
CA VAL A 39 -5.11 3.79 -12.33
C VAL A 39 -5.55 2.36 -12.07
N VAL A 40 -6.86 2.14 -12.19
CA VAL A 40 -7.50 0.84 -12.00
C VAL A 40 -7.67 0.16 -13.35
N TYR A 41 -7.18 -1.08 -13.46
CA TYR A 41 -7.51 -2.01 -14.53
C TYR A 41 -8.42 -3.10 -13.96
N ASN A 42 -9.60 -3.27 -14.56
CA ASN A 42 -10.57 -4.28 -14.19
C ASN A 42 -11.20 -4.88 -15.46
N GLN A 43 -12.20 -5.76 -15.29
CA GLN A 43 -12.96 -6.34 -16.40
C GLN A 43 -12.12 -7.06 -17.46
N PHE A 44 -11.03 -7.72 -17.04
CA PHE A 44 -10.26 -8.57 -17.94
C PHE A 44 -11.14 -9.67 -18.53
N LEU A 45 -11.00 -9.94 -19.83
CA LEU A 45 -11.76 -10.99 -20.51
C LEU A 45 -11.33 -12.38 -20.05
N SER A 46 -10.03 -12.59 -19.84
CA SER A 46 -9.48 -13.85 -19.34
C SER A 46 -8.67 -13.71 -18.05
N GLN A 47 -8.46 -14.82 -17.33
CA GLN A 47 -7.55 -14.87 -16.18
C GLN A 47 -6.09 -14.69 -16.62
N ALA A 48 -5.72 -15.18 -17.80
CA ALA A 48 -4.39 -15.05 -18.37
C ALA A 48 -4.02 -13.58 -18.63
N ASP A 49 -4.97 -12.80 -19.18
CA ASP A 49 -4.79 -11.36 -19.43
C ASP A 49 -4.55 -10.58 -18.14
N PHE A 50 -5.34 -10.88 -17.11
CA PHE A 50 -5.14 -10.31 -15.78
C PHE A 50 -3.75 -10.65 -15.24
N ALA A 51 -3.34 -11.93 -15.28
CA ALA A 51 -2.05 -12.36 -14.78
C ALA A 51 -0.89 -11.71 -15.56
N LEU A 52 -1.02 -11.58 -16.87
CA LEU A 52 -0.03 -10.95 -17.73
C LEU A 52 0.23 -9.48 -17.35
N VAL A 53 -0.84 -8.69 -17.18
CA VAL A 53 -0.73 -7.28 -16.78
C VAL A 53 -0.22 -7.15 -15.35
N ARG A 54 -0.69 -8.01 -14.45
CA ARG A 54 -0.27 -8.05 -13.04
C ARG A 54 1.23 -8.31 -12.91
N GLU A 55 1.75 -9.37 -13.54
CA GLU A 55 3.16 -9.72 -13.46
C GLU A 55 4.04 -8.65 -14.10
N TYR A 56 3.60 -8.06 -15.22
CA TYR A 56 4.30 -6.93 -15.81
C TYR A 56 4.37 -5.72 -14.86
N ALA A 57 3.22 -5.30 -14.31
CA ALA A 57 3.18 -4.18 -13.38
C ALA A 57 4.02 -4.44 -12.11
N ARG A 58 4.04 -5.69 -11.63
CA ARG A 58 4.88 -6.12 -10.49
C ARG A 58 6.37 -6.04 -10.84
N ALA A 59 6.78 -6.58 -11.99
CA ALA A 59 8.17 -6.56 -12.43
C ALA A 59 8.71 -5.14 -12.65
N GLN A 60 7.85 -4.21 -13.09
CA GLN A 60 8.21 -2.79 -13.24
C GLN A 60 8.15 -1.99 -11.93
N GLY A 61 7.72 -2.59 -10.82
CA GLY A 61 7.59 -1.90 -9.53
C GLY A 61 6.49 -0.84 -9.48
N VAL A 62 5.51 -0.91 -10.39
CA VAL A 62 4.41 0.08 -10.50
C VAL A 62 3.08 -0.45 -9.97
N LEU A 63 3.04 -1.69 -9.51
CA LEU A 63 1.87 -2.32 -8.91
C LEU A 63 1.62 -1.79 -7.49
N THR A 64 0.46 -1.17 -7.26
CA THR A 64 0.06 -0.67 -5.93
C THR A 64 -0.81 -1.69 -5.20
N TRP A 65 -1.77 -2.30 -5.89
CA TRP A 65 -2.69 -3.26 -5.29
C TRP A 65 -3.24 -4.24 -6.34
N GLN A 66 -3.65 -5.43 -5.91
CA GLN A 66 -4.28 -6.42 -6.78
C GLN A 66 -5.34 -7.25 -6.04
N SER A 67 -6.29 -7.79 -6.81
CA SER A 67 -7.23 -8.82 -6.36
C SER A 67 -7.45 -9.84 -7.47
N GLU A 68 -7.14 -11.10 -7.18
CA GLU A 68 -7.38 -12.21 -8.12
C GLU A 68 -8.87 -12.52 -8.25
N ARG A 69 -9.61 -12.50 -7.13
CA ARG A 69 -11.05 -12.78 -7.10
C ARG A 69 -11.85 -11.87 -8.04
N THR A 70 -11.51 -10.58 -8.06
CA THR A 70 -12.20 -9.58 -8.90
C THR A 70 -11.45 -9.27 -10.18
N ARG A 71 -10.30 -9.92 -10.42
CA ARG A 71 -9.37 -9.60 -11.53
C ARG A 71 -9.15 -8.09 -11.64
N THR A 72 -8.64 -7.49 -10.58
CA THR A 72 -8.41 -6.04 -10.51
C THR A 72 -6.95 -5.76 -10.20
N VAL A 73 -6.35 -4.84 -10.93
CA VAL A 73 -4.98 -4.37 -10.76
C VAL A 73 -5.01 -2.86 -10.62
N ILE A 74 -4.35 -2.32 -9.60
CA ILE A 74 -4.15 -0.88 -9.43
C ILE A 74 -2.68 -0.59 -9.58
N VAL A 75 -2.35 0.32 -10.49
CA VAL A 75 -0.98 0.77 -10.75
C VAL A 75 -0.80 2.22 -10.36
N THR A 76 0.43 2.64 -10.12
CA THR A 76 0.76 4.06 -9.91
C THR A 76 0.41 4.89 -11.15
N ARG A 77 0.02 6.16 -10.96
CA ARG A 77 -0.26 7.06 -12.10
C ARG A 77 0.92 7.17 -13.07
N ALA A 78 2.14 7.25 -12.56
CA ALA A 78 3.36 7.31 -13.37
C ALA A 78 3.59 6.04 -14.22
N GLY A 79 3.24 4.87 -13.70
CA GLY A 79 3.38 3.58 -14.39
C GLY A 79 2.32 3.31 -15.46
N HIS A 80 1.22 4.07 -15.47
CA HIS A 80 0.08 3.83 -16.35
C HIS A 80 0.46 3.72 -17.83
N GLU A 81 1.25 4.66 -18.34
CA GLU A 81 1.64 4.70 -19.75
C GLU A 81 2.47 3.48 -20.16
N CYS A 82 3.33 3.00 -19.26
CA CYS A 82 4.16 1.82 -19.48
C CYS A 82 3.28 0.55 -19.60
N VAL A 83 2.35 0.37 -18.65
CA VAL A 83 1.44 -0.77 -18.61
C VAL A 83 0.47 -0.74 -19.79
N ARG A 84 -0.08 0.43 -20.14
CA ARG A 84 -0.98 0.61 -21.29
C ARG A 84 -0.30 0.25 -22.61
N LYS A 85 0.96 0.67 -22.81
CA LYS A 85 1.75 0.30 -24.00
C LYS A 85 2.02 -1.19 -24.06
N TYR A 86 2.36 -1.80 -22.93
CA TYR A 86 2.58 -3.25 -22.84
C TYR A 86 1.31 -4.04 -23.19
N TRP A 87 0.17 -3.66 -22.61
CA TRP A 87 -1.12 -4.28 -22.88
C TRP A 87 -1.48 -4.22 -24.37
N LYS A 88 -1.36 -3.05 -25.01
CA LYS A 88 -1.66 -2.91 -26.44
C LYS A 88 -0.82 -3.81 -27.35
N LYS A 89 0.41 -4.14 -26.96
CA LYS A 89 1.30 -5.03 -27.74
C LYS A 89 0.93 -6.51 -27.59
N HIS A 90 0.36 -6.90 -26.46
CA HIS A 90 0.10 -8.31 -26.12
C HIS A 90 -1.39 -8.68 -26.16
N SER A 91 -2.27 -7.69 -26.22
CA SER A 91 -3.70 -7.88 -26.48
C SER A 91 -3.85 -8.36 -27.92
N LYS A 92 -4.24 -9.63 -28.09
CA LYS A 92 -4.60 -10.16 -29.41
C LYS A 92 -5.83 -9.38 -29.92
N PRO A 93 -5.87 -8.95 -31.19
CA PRO A 93 -7.14 -8.59 -31.80
C PRO A 93 -7.99 -9.87 -31.84
N SER A 94 -9.14 -9.84 -31.17
CA SER A 94 -10.20 -10.84 -31.39
C SER A 94 -10.79 -10.67 -32.79
#